data_AF-A0A2G6KLJ5-F1
#
_entry.id   AF-A0A2G6KLJ5-F1
#
_cell.length_a   1.000
_cell.length_b   1.000
_cell.length_c   1.000
_cell.angle_alpha   90.00
_cell.angle_beta   90.00
_cell.angle_gamma   90.00
#
_symmetry.space_group_name_H-M   'P 1'
#
loop_
_entity.id
_entity.type
_entity.pdbx_description
1 polymer ?
#
loop_
_entity_poly.entity_id
_entity_poly.type
_entity_poly.pdbx_seq_one_letter_code
_entity_poly.pdbx_strand_id
1 'polypeptide(L)' 'MSIDLTSNHFELFEQPVGFAVDTSALTARYHELQSLLHPDRFATASAAERRWSVQAVSVVNDAYQTLGDPLRRAIYLLE' A
#
# COMPACT_ATOMS: atom_id res chain seq x y z
N MET A 1 3.71 -13.15 8.02
CA MET A 1 4.12 -12.12 7.05
C MET A 1 3.76 -10.79 7.69
N SER A 2 4.75 -10.05 8.19
CA SER A 2 4.51 -8.71 8.75
C SER A 2 4.59 -7.74 7.59
N ILE A 3 3.51 -7.01 7.31
CA ILE A 3 3.54 -5.92 6.33
C ILE A 3 4.31 -4.78 6.98
N ASP A 4 5.45 -4.43 6.39
CA ASP A 4 6.24 -3.29 6.84
C ASP A 4 5.68 -2.01 6.25
N LEU A 5 5.01 -1.22 7.08
CA LEU A 5 4.44 0.07 6.70
C LEU A 5 5.48 1.19 6.68
N THR A 6 6.73 0.91 7.03
CA THR A 6 7.86 1.86 6.98
C THR A 6 8.66 1.75 5.69
N SER A 7 8.44 0.70 4.90
CA SER A 7 9.00 0.53 3.56
C SER A 7 8.50 1.59 2.59
N ASN A 8 9.28 1.87 1.54
CA ASN A 8 8.84 2.78 0.49
C ASN A 8 7.66 2.19 -0.31
N HIS A 9 6.96 3.03 -1.07
CA HIS A 9 5.77 2.62 -1.81
C HIS A 9 6.06 1.51 -2.83
N PHE A 10 7.24 1.51 -3.48
CA PHE A 10 7.60 0.49 -4.46
C PHE A 10 7.78 -0.88 -3.83
N GLU A 11 8.47 -0.95 -2.70
CA GLU A 11 8.67 -2.18 -1.93
C GLU A 11 7.34 -2.74 -1.42
N LEU A 12 6.44 -1.88 -0.92
CA LEU A 12 5.11 -2.29 -0.49
C LEU A 12 4.30 -2.97 -1.61
N PHE A 13 4.48 -2.49 -2.85
CA PHE A 13 3.82 -3.01 -4.03
C PHE A 13 4.63 -4.05 -4.81
N GLU A 14 5.79 -4.46 -4.28
CA GLU A 14 6.70 -5.42 -4.93
C GLU A 14 7.07 -4.98 -6.36
N GLN A 15 7.22 -3.66 -6.55
CA GLN A 15 7.62 -3.04 -7.82
C GLN A 15 9.09 -2.61 -7.76
N PRO A 16 9.83 -2.67 -8.88
CA PRO A 16 11.12 -2.01 -8.98
C PRO A 16 10.98 -0.50 -8.74
N VAL A 17 11.94 0.10 -8.02
CA VAL A 17 11.98 1.55 -7.86
C VAL A 17 12.30 2.18 -9.22
N GLY A 18 11.37 2.98 -9.73
CA GLY A 18 11.55 3.65 -11.01
C GLY A 18 10.27 4.31 -11.52
N PHE A 19 10.40 5.10 -12.58
CA PHE A 19 9.25 5.78 -13.16
C PHE A 19 8.33 4.85 -13.95
N ALA A 20 8.86 3.76 -14.51
CA ALA A 20 8.06 2.74 -15.16
C ALA A 20 7.47 1.82 -14.09
N VAL A 21 6.14 1.78 -14.00
CA VAL A 21 5.39 0.90 -13.10
C VAL A 21 4.42 0.09 -13.92
N ASP A 22 4.34 -1.21 -13.66
CA ASP A 22 3.30 -2.06 -14.21
C ASP A 22 1.99 -1.82 -13.46
N THR A 23 1.07 -1.08 -14.09
CA THR A 23 -0.22 -0.72 -13.49
C THR A 23 -1.12 -1.93 -13.24
N SER A 24 -0.93 -3.01 -14.00
CA SER A 24 -1.69 -4.25 -13.81
C SER A 24 -1.22 -4.99 -12.57
N ALA A 25 0.10 -5.13 -12.39
CA ALA A 25 0.71 -5.70 -11.20
C ALA A 25 0.42 -4.85 -9.95
N LEU A 26 0.50 -3.53 -10.07
CA LEU A 26 0.15 -2.57 -9.01
C LEU A 26 -1.30 -2.78 -8.53
N THR A 27 -2.24 -2.91 -9.46
CA THR A 27 -3.66 -3.08 -9.14
C THR A 27 -3.94 -4.47 -8.55
N ALA A 28 -3.32 -5.52 -9.07
CA ALA A 28 -3.44 -6.86 -8.51
C ALA A 28 -2.96 -6.89 -7.04
N ARG A 29 -1.77 -6.33 -6.80
CA ARG A 29 -1.19 -6.27 -5.45
C ARG A 29 -2.01 -5.39 -4.50
N TYR A 30 -2.59 -4.30 -5.00
CA TYR A 30 -3.51 -3.47 -4.22
C TYR A 30 -4.72 -4.26 -3.71
N HIS A 31 -5.37 -5.05 -4.56
CA HIS A 31 -6.52 -5.86 -4.16
C HIS A 31 -6.15 -6.94 -3.14
N GLU A 32 -4.97 -7.55 -3.26
CA GLU A 32 -4.46 -8.50 -2.27
C GLU A 32 -4.26 -7.84 -0.91
N LEU A 33 -3.54 -6.70 -0.87
CA LEU A 33 -3.28 -5.97 0.37
C LEU A 33 -4.56 -5.47 1.02
N GLN A 34 -5.49 -4.91 0.25
CA GLN A 34 -6.81 -4.50 0.73
C GLN A 34 -7.55 -5.68 1.37
N SER A 35 -7.58 -6.83 0.69
CA SER A 35 -8.25 -8.02 1.20
C SER A 35 -7.62 -8.57 2.48
N LEU A 36 -6.31 -8.41 2.67
CA LEU A 36 -5.60 -8.86 3.87
C LEU A 36 -5.79 -7.89 5.05
N LEU A 37 -5.83 -6.58 4.77
CA LEU A 37 -5.79 -5.52 5.75
C LEU A 37 -7.15 -4.92 6.10
N HIS A 38 -8.22 -5.30 5.39
CA HIS A 38 -9.55 -4.69 5.53
C HIS A 38 -10.02 -4.64 7.00
N PRO A 39 -10.52 -3.48 7.51
CA PRO A 39 -10.90 -3.32 8.92
C PRO A 39 -11.95 -4.33 9.38
N ASP A 40 -12.85 -4.76 8.49
CA ASP A 40 -13.86 -5.77 8.79
C ASP A 40 -13.26 -7.11 9.25
N ARG A 41 -12.07 -7.47 8.75
CA ARG A 41 -11.36 -8.69 9.20
C ARG A 41 -10.83 -8.57 10.62
N PHE A 42 -10.66 -7.33 11.09
CA PHE A 42 -10.19 -7.01 12.43
C PHE A 42 -11.34 -6.55 13.34
N ALA A 43 -12.61 -6.64 12.92
CA ALA A 43 -13.74 -6.18 13.70
C ALA A 43 -13.81 -6.82 15.11
N THR A 44 -13.41 -8.08 15.24
CA THR A 44 -13.33 -8.83 16.50
C THR A 44 -11.95 -8.79 17.17
N ALA A 45 -10.97 -8.12 16.56
CA ALA A 45 -9.60 -8.02 17.06
C ALA A 45 -9.48 -6.99 18.20
N SER A 46 -8.29 -6.96 18.82
CA SER A 46 -7.99 -5.96 19.85
C SER A 46 -8.08 -4.53 19.29
N ALA A 47 -8.25 -3.56 20.19
CA ALA A 47 -8.27 -2.14 19.80
C ALA A 47 -6.93 -1.67 19.18
N ALA A 48 -5.82 -2.33 19.51
CA ALA A 48 -4.53 -2.06 18.88
C ALA A 48 -4.51 -2.57 17.43
N GLU A 49 -4.94 -3.80 17.20
CA GLU A 49 -4.99 -4.41 15.86
C GLU A 49 -5.97 -3.70 14.92
N ARG A 50 -7.14 -3.29 15.43
CA ARG A 50 -8.09 -2.48 14.65
C ARG A 50 -7.51 -1.15 14.19
N ARG A 51 -6.83 -0.44 15.09
CA ARG A 51 -6.15 0.82 14.75
C ARG A 51 -5.03 0.59 13.74
N TRP A 52 -4.24 -0.46 13.94
CA TRP A 52 -3.20 -0.85 13.01
C TRP A 52 -3.75 -1.15 11.61
N SER A 53 -4.85 -1.90 11.51
CA SER A 53 -5.51 -2.20 10.22
C SER A 53 -5.97 -0.94 9.49
N VAL A 54 -6.59 0.02 10.20
CA VAL A 54 -6.99 1.31 9.60
C VAL A 54 -5.77 2.08 9.08
N GLN A 55 -4.68 2.12 9.85
CA GLN A 55 -3.45 2.78 9.44
C GLN A 55 -2.82 2.08 8.23
N ALA A 56 -2.77 0.75 8.23
CA ALA A 56 -2.25 -0.06 7.14
C ALA A 56 -3.02 0.18 5.83
N VAL A 57 -4.35 0.21 5.88
CA VAL A 57 -5.20 0.52 4.72
C VAL A 57 -4.93 1.93 4.20
N SER A 58 -4.75 2.91 5.09
CA SER A 58 -4.41 4.28 4.68
C SER A 58 -3.09 4.34 3.93
N VAL A 59 -2.04 3.66 4.42
CA VAL A 59 -0.71 3.62 3.76
C VAL A 59 -0.82 2.94 2.40
N VAL A 60 -1.51 1.80 2.30
CA VAL A 60 -1.69 1.08 1.02
C VAL A 60 -2.43 1.92 0.00
N ASN A 61 -3.46 2.66 0.42
CA ASN A 61 -4.22 3.56 -0.47
C ASN A 61 -3.34 4.70 -0.99
N ASP A 62 -2.58 5.33 -0.10
CA ASP A 62 -1.71 6.45 -0.47
C ASP A 62 -0.61 6.01 -1.43
N ALA A 63 0.02 4.88 -1.14
CA ALA A 63 1.03 4.28 -2.01
C ALA A 63 0.45 3.87 -3.37
N TYR A 64 -0.75 3.29 -3.42
CA TYR A 64 -1.42 2.97 -4.69
C TYR A 64 -1.70 4.21 -5.53
N GLN A 65 -2.24 5.27 -4.92
CA GLN A 65 -2.52 6.52 -5.62
C GLN A 65 -1.24 7.21 -6.10
N THR A 66 -0.19 7.18 -5.28
CA THR A 66 1.11 7.79 -5.60
C THR A 66 1.77 7.07 -6.76
N LEU A 67 1.82 5.74 -6.75
CA LEU A 67 2.42 4.97 -7.83
C LEU A 67 1.54 4.88 -9.08
N GLY A 68 0.23 5.00 -8.95
CA GLY A 68 -0.72 4.95 -10.07
C GLY A 68 -0.77 6.23 -10.89
N ASP A 69 -0.51 7.39 -10.29
CA ASP A 69 -0.48 8.68 -10.96
C ASP A 69 0.95 9.03 -11.43
N PRO A 70 1.18 9.25 -12.74
CA PRO A 70 2.53 9.56 -13.25
C PRO A 70 3.16 10.80 -12.63
N LEU A 71 2.39 11.86 -12.36
CA LEU A 71 2.91 13.09 -11.76
C LEU A 71 3.29 12.86 -10.30
N ARG A 72 2.41 12.24 -9.51
CA ARG A 72 2.70 11.92 -8.10
C ARG A 72 3.89 10.98 -7.99
N ARG A 73 3.99 9.98 -8.87
CA ARG A 73 5.12 9.06 -8.92
C ARG A 73 6.44 9.78 -9.23
N ALA A 74 6.43 10.74 -10.16
CA ALA A 74 7.62 11.54 -10.45
C ALA A 74 8.07 12.37 -9.25
N ILE A 75 7.13 12.99 -8.54
CA ILE A 75 7.41 13.77 -7.32
C ILE A 75 8.01 12.85 -6.25
N TYR A 76 7.37 11.71 -5.99
CA TYR A 76 7.81 10.73 -5.00
C TYR A 76 9.22 10.18 -5.26
N LEU A 77 9.61 10.02 -6.52
CA LEU A 77 10.97 9.59 -6.89
C LEU A 77 12.06 10.63 -6.63
N LEU A 78 11.69 11.89 -6.39
CA LEU A 78 12.61 13.01 -6.16
C LEU A 78 12.71 13.43 -4.69
N GLU A 79 11.84 12.89 -3.84
CA GLU A 79 11.88 13.07 -2.37
C GLU A 79 12.98 12.20 -1.73
#